data_AF-A0A3M9ZJU9-F1
#
_entry.id   AF-A0A3M9ZJU9-F1
#
_cell.length_a   1.000
_cell.length_b   1.000
_cell.length_c   1.000
_cell.angle_alpha   90.00
_cell.angle_beta   90.00
_cell.angle_gamma   90.00
#
_symmetry.space_group_name_H-M   'P 1'
#
loop_
_entity.id
_entity.type
_entity.pdbx_description
1 polymer ?
#
loop_
_entity_poly.entity_id
_entity_poly.type
_entity_poly.pdbx_seq_one_letter_code
_entity_poly.pdbx_strand_id
1 'polypeptide(L)' 'MAGVVSAVGQIIPLCAGQKWQFAGKVAGLGDTANMGSITRLKLLQTLDSVFKNNTEFESYWREYPKRHLRKKPELSRARS' A
#
# COMPACT_ATOMS: atom_id res chain seq x y z
N MET A 1 43.61 -24.25 -12.74
CA MET A 1 42.65 -23.24 -13.27
C MET A 1 41.85 -22.72 -12.09
N ALA A 2 41.98 -21.43 -11.76
CA ALA A 2 41.17 -20.80 -10.72
C ALA A 2 39.92 -20.21 -11.38
N GLY A 3 38.74 -20.66 -10.94
CA GLY A 3 37.46 -20.12 -11.39
C GLY A 3 37.23 -18.74 -10.77
N VAL A 4 36.89 -17.76 -11.61
CA VAL A 4 36.43 -16.44 -11.15
C VAL A 4 34.98 -16.59 -10.70
N VAL A 5 34.73 -16.54 -9.39
CA VAL A 5 33.38 -16.35 -8.86
C VAL A 5 33.06 -14.86 -8.95
N SER A 6 32.26 -14.46 -9.94
CA SER A 6 31.68 -13.12 -9.97
C SER A 6 30.51 -13.07 -9.00
N ALA A 7 30.77 -12.60 -7.77
CA ALA A 7 29.71 -12.24 -6.86
C ALA A 7 29.07 -10.92 -7.34
N VAL A 8 27.86 -11.00 -7.90
CA VAL A 8 27.05 -9.80 -8.19
C VAL A 8 26.50 -9.30 -6.86
N GLY A 9 27.25 -8.43 -6.18
CA GLY A 9 26.76 -7.73 -4.99
C GLY A 9 25.89 -6.56 -5.41
N GLN A 10 24.57 -6.67 -5.23
CA GLN A 10 23.67 -5.53 -5.35
C GLN A 10 23.45 -4.87 -3.99
N ILE A 11 23.58 -3.55 -3.94
CA ILE A 11 23.19 -2.74 -2.78
C ILE A 11 21.66 -2.66 -2.79
N ILE A 12 21.01 -3.34 -1.84
CA ILE A 12 19.55 -3.28 -1.68
C ILE A 12 19.24 -2.22 -0.62
N PRO A 13 18.57 -1.11 -0.98
CA PRO A 13 18.17 -0.11 -0.01
C PRO A 13 17.09 -0.67 0.92
N LEU A 14 17.31 -0.55 2.23
CA LEU A 14 16.37 -0.93 3.28
C LEU A 14 15.73 0.32 3.89
N CYS A 15 14.41 0.30 4.06
CA CYS A 15 13.69 1.32 4.82
C CYS A 15 12.90 0.65 5.94
N ALA A 16 12.99 1.21 7.15
CA ALA A 16 12.25 0.74 8.31
C ALA A 16 11.44 1.90 8.91
N GLY A 17 10.20 1.62 9.28
CA GLY A 17 9.26 2.61 9.77
C GLY A 17 7.94 1.98 10.17
N GLN A 18 7.06 2.78 10.76
CA GLN A 18 5.72 2.35 11.12
C GLN A 18 4.84 2.25 9.86
N LYS A 19 3.90 1.29 9.87
CA LYS A 19 3.03 1.02 8.71
C LYS A 19 2.33 2.28 8.17
N TRP A 20 1.85 3.15 9.05
CA TRP A 20 1.17 4.38 8.65
C TRP A 20 2.06 5.35 7.89
N GLN A 21 3.38 5.33 8.13
CA GLN A 21 4.34 6.21 7.45
C GLN A 21 4.53 5.83 5.98
N PHE A 22 4.28 4.57 5.65
CA PHE A 22 4.37 4.04 4.28
C PHE A 22 3.00 3.96 3.60
N ALA A 23 1.91 4.14 4.32
CA ALA A 23 0.57 3.96 3.78
C ALA A 23 0.21 5.08 2.78
N GLY A 24 -0.44 4.70 1.69
CA GLY A 24 -1.07 5.64 0.75
C GLY A 24 -2.53 5.90 1.08
N LYS A 25 -3.18 6.75 0.27
CA LYS A 25 -4.63 7.02 0.30
C LYS A 25 -5.40 6.30 -0.82
N VAL A 26 -4.73 5.40 -1.53
CA VAL A 26 -5.31 4.60 -2.62
C VAL A 26 -5.26 3.13 -2.23
N ALA A 27 -6.30 2.36 -2.50
CA ALA A 27 -6.31 0.92 -2.26
C ALA A 27 -5.26 0.19 -3.13
N GLY A 28 -4.62 -0.84 -2.57
CA GLY A 28 -3.58 -1.61 -3.26
C GLY A 28 -4.14 -2.56 -4.32
N LEU A 29 -5.38 -3.02 -4.15
CA LEU A 29 -6.11 -3.84 -5.12
C LEU A 29 -7.59 -3.46 -5.05
N GLY A 30 -8.29 -3.39 -6.18
CA GLY A 30 -9.68 -2.93 -6.20
C GLY A 30 -10.68 -3.92 -5.59
N ASP A 31 -10.41 -5.22 -5.71
CA ASP A 31 -11.33 -6.30 -5.32
C ASP A 31 -11.17 -6.78 -3.88
N THR A 32 -9.97 -6.66 -3.33
CA THR A 32 -9.69 -6.92 -1.92
C THR A 32 -9.51 -5.58 -1.22
N ALA A 33 -10.12 -5.38 -0.05
CA ALA A 33 -10.08 -4.11 0.67
C ALA A 33 -8.70 -3.83 1.32
N ASN A 34 -7.62 -3.95 0.54
CA ASN A 34 -6.25 -3.80 0.98
C ASN A 34 -5.82 -2.34 0.91
N MET A 35 -5.17 -1.89 1.98
CA MET A 35 -4.52 -0.59 2.03
C MET A 35 -3.36 -0.56 1.05
N GLY A 36 -3.28 0.48 0.21
CA GLY A 36 -2.12 0.68 -0.66
C GLY A 36 -0.99 1.40 0.07
N SER A 37 0.21 1.27 -0.48
CA SER A 37 1.43 1.95 -0.03
C SER A 37 1.72 3.19 -0.89
N ILE A 38 2.58 4.06 -0.39
CA ILE A 38 3.19 5.14 -1.18
C ILE A 38 4.04 4.53 -2.30
N THR A 39 3.93 5.08 -3.52
CA THR A 39 4.58 4.53 -4.72
C THR A 39 5.88 5.24 -5.09
N ARG A 40 6.16 6.41 -4.50
CA ARG A 40 7.37 7.20 -4.82
C ARG A 40 8.52 6.79 -3.89
N LEU A 41 9.59 6.25 -4.45
CA LEU A 41 10.78 5.80 -3.71
C LEU A 41 11.34 6.88 -2.78
N LYS A 42 11.41 8.13 -3.25
CA LYS A 42 11.91 9.26 -2.45
C LYS A 42 11.13 9.43 -1.14
N LEU A 43 9.81 9.30 -1.20
CA LEU A 43 8.94 9.43 -0.02
C LEU A 43 9.13 8.27 0.97
N LEU A 44 9.36 7.06 0.46
CA LEU A 44 9.68 5.88 1.29
C LEU A 44 11.02 6.08 2.01
N GLN A 45 12.01 6.65 1.34
CA GLN A 45 13.34 6.91 1.92
C GLN A 45 13.34 8.03 2.97
N THR A 46 12.53 9.08 2.76
CA THR A 46 12.44 10.22 3.68
C THR A 46 11.40 10.03 4.78
N LEU A 47 10.65 8.92 4.76
CA LEU A 47 9.48 8.68 5.62
C LEU A 47 8.47 9.85 5.55
N ASP A 48 8.34 10.46 4.37
CA ASP A 48 7.43 11.58 4.14
C ASP A 48 6.01 11.05 3.90
N SER A 49 5.33 10.88 5.03
CA SER A 49 4.00 10.28 5.12
C SER A 49 2.91 11.24 4.65
N VAL A 50 1.93 10.69 3.92
CA VAL A 50 0.69 11.43 3.57
C VAL A 50 -0.28 11.60 4.75
N PHE A 51 -0.01 10.92 5.87
CA PHE A 51 -0.70 11.05 7.15
C PHE A 51 0.20 11.77 8.15
N LYS A 52 -0.37 12.68 8.95
CA LYS A 52 0.38 13.42 9.98
C LYS A 52 0.74 12.55 11.19
N ASN A 53 -0.07 11.52 11.46
CA ASN A 53 0.11 10.60 12.58
C ASN A 53 -0.71 9.31 12.39
N ASN A 54 -0.50 8.33 13.27
CA ASN A 54 -1.21 7.05 13.24
C ASN A 54 -2.74 7.21 13.40
N THR A 55 -3.20 8.17 14.21
CA THR A 55 -4.64 8.40 14.45
C THR A 55 -5.35 8.84 13.18
N GLU A 56 -4.76 9.74 12.38
CA GLU A 56 -5.28 10.16 11.09
C GLU A 56 -5.33 8.97 10.11
N PHE A 57 -4.27 8.16 10.08
CA PHE A 57 -4.18 6.97 9.24
C PHE A 57 -5.30 5.97 9.55
N GLU A 58 -5.51 5.63 10.82
CA GLU A 58 -6.57 4.72 11.22
C GLU A 58 -7.95 5.27 10.92
N SER A 59 -8.18 6.55 11.23
CA SER A 59 -9.48 7.20 10.98
C SER A 59 -9.83 7.18 9.51
N TYR A 60 -8.86 7.52 8.64
CA TYR A 60 -9.02 7.48 7.19
C TYR A 60 -9.40 6.08 6.69
N TRP A 61 -8.63 5.06 7.04
CA TRP A 61 -8.83 3.70 6.52
C TRP A 61 -10.04 2.99 7.10
N ARG A 62 -10.49 3.33 8.33
CA ARG A 62 -11.76 2.85 8.88
C ARG A 62 -12.98 3.44 8.14
N GLU A 63 -12.86 4.65 7.62
CA GLU A 63 -13.93 5.30 6.86
C GLU A 63 -13.87 5.01 5.35
N TYR A 64 -12.72 4.62 4.83
CA TYR A 64 -12.48 4.38 3.41
C TYR A 64 -13.55 3.49 2.75
N PRO A 65 -13.98 2.35 3.34
CA PRO A 65 -15.04 1.52 2.75
C PRO A 65 -16.38 2.25 2.64
N LYS A 66 -16.71 3.15 3.58
CA LYS A 66 -17.98 3.90 3.55
C LYS A 66 -18.03 4.87 2.36
N ARG A 67 -16.88 5.45 2.01
CA ARG A 67 -16.73 6.41 0.90
C ARG A 67 -16.56 5.73 -0.46
N HIS A 68 -15.99 4.52 -0.46
CA HIS A 68 -15.65 3.77 -1.66
C HIS A 68 -16.45 2.47 -1.79
N LEU A 69 -17.60 2.38 -1.11
CA LEU A 69 -18.54 1.27 -1.20
C LEU A 69 -18.89 1.05 -2.68
N ARG A 70 -18.40 -0.07 -3.22
CA ARG A 70 -18.87 -0.60 -4.49
C ARG A 70 -20.38 -0.75 -4.35
N LYS A 71 -21.15 -0.07 -5.21
CA LYS A 71 -22.52 -0.51 -5.49
C LYS A 71 -22.39 -1.99 -5.84
N LYS A 72 -22.82 -2.90 -4.97
CA LYS A 72 -23.05 -4.28 -5.40
C LYS A 72 -23.97 -4.15 -6.61
N PRO A 73 -23.63 -4.70 -7.80
CA PRO A 73 -24.64 -4.88 -8.82
C PRO A 73 -25.72 -5.70 -8.14
N GLU A 74 -26.90 -5.10 -7.99
CA GLU A 74 -28.05 -5.80 -7.45
C GLU A 74 -28.17 -7.12 -8.22
N LEU A 75 -28.32 -8.21 -7.48
CA LEU A 75 -28.70 -9.52 -7.99
C LEU A 75 -30.08 -9.37 -8.68
N SER A 76 -30.06 -8.85 -9.90
CA SER A 76 -31.20 -8.70 -10.81
C SER A 76 -31.41 -9.94 -11.67
N ARG A 77 -30.82 -11.08 -11.27
CA ARG A 77 -30.97 -12.38 -11.93
C ARG A 77 -31.29 -13.47 -10.92
N ALA A 78 -32.49 -13.42 -10.37
CA ALA A 78 -33.09 -14.59 -9.71
C ALA A 78 -34.62 -14.53 -9.68
N ARG A 79 -35.26 -14.09 -10.78
CA ARG A 79 -36.68 -14.38 -11.10
C ARG A 79 -36.84 -14.33 -12.62
N SER A 80 -36.47 -15.42 -13.30
CA SER A 80 -36.95 -15.76 -14.64
C SER A 80 -37.67 -17.09 -14.53
#